data_AF-A0A964JPK2-F1
#
_entry.id   AF-A0A964JPK2-F1
#
_cell.length_a   1.000
_cell.length_b   1.000
_cell.length_c   1.000
_cell.angle_alpha   90.00
_cell.angle_beta   90.00
_cell.angle_gamma   90.00
#
_symmetry.space_group_name_H-M   'P 1'
#
loop_
_entity.id
_entity.type
_entity.pdbx_description
1 polymer ?
#
loop_
_entity_poly.entity_id
_entity_poly.type
_entity_poly.pdbx_seq_one_letter_code
_entity_poly.pdbx_strand_id
1 'polypeptide(L)'
;MNRSLLLAATILVSTLGPSRPAWSESLTIDLVQFQTSDPEAFASMRRKSDSMPFTMTEIEKLSQAGIAERSLLEMVRTRGLLVVADADTLLRLKAGGATDALVAAVSAHALPPNRTLDLTIAVRLETPYSVGQAPHLYVEIVNLDTKEQEAFLHSPLSQLLAQKWRVDVVEDRSDPLLPTRVRSLRVWGQVPIRRPGKLEIRLLVSKDPALTRLDGLSPGDQKDVRVFPIEYPPVSLSRACELQVELSRDALLRDHFNLGRTDVRCRWD
;
A
#
# COMPACT_ATOMS: atom_id res chain seq x y z
N MET A 1 55.22 -41.85 22.87
CA MET A 1 55.03 -40.41 23.20
C MET A 1 54.50 -39.72 21.95
N ASN A 2 53.19 -39.82 21.69
CA ASN A 2 52.15 -38.82 21.97
C ASN A 2 52.32 -37.47 21.23
N ARG A 3 51.61 -37.32 20.09
CA ARG A 3 50.57 -36.28 19.84
C ARG A 3 50.24 -36.21 18.34
N SER A 4 49.18 -36.90 17.94
CA SER A 4 48.47 -36.63 16.67
C SER A 4 47.28 -35.72 16.98
N LEU A 5 47.29 -34.50 16.46
CA LEU A 5 46.18 -33.55 16.50
C LEU A 5 45.22 -33.88 15.36
N LEU A 6 44.10 -34.51 15.69
CA LEU A 6 42.92 -34.61 14.81
C LEU A 6 42.09 -33.34 14.99
N LEU A 7 42.09 -32.47 13.97
CA LEU A 7 41.10 -31.41 13.82
C LEU A 7 39.78 -32.05 13.37
N ALA A 8 38.79 -32.07 14.27
CA ALA A 8 37.40 -32.32 13.91
C ALA A 8 36.80 -31.01 13.36
N ALA A 9 36.51 -30.98 12.07
CA ALA A 9 35.73 -29.91 11.44
C ALA A 9 34.24 -30.18 11.68
N THR A 10 33.68 -29.55 12.71
CA THR A 10 32.23 -29.55 12.97
C THR A 10 31.57 -28.58 11.99
N ILE A 11 30.92 -29.12 10.95
CA ILE A 11 30.06 -28.33 10.06
C ILE A 11 28.75 -28.06 10.83
N LEU A 12 28.63 -26.85 11.39
CA LEU A 12 27.37 -26.30 11.85
C LEU A 12 26.56 -25.92 10.61
N VAL A 13 25.63 -26.79 10.21
CA VAL A 13 24.57 -26.45 9.25
C VAL A 13 23.62 -25.51 9.99
N SER A 14 23.79 -24.21 9.78
CA SER A 14 22.83 -23.20 10.19
C SER A 14 21.59 -23.33 9.31
N THR A 15 20.57 -24.04 9.79
CA THR A 15 19.22 -23.96 9.23
C THR A 15 18.57 -22.64 9.64
N LEU A 16 19.08 -21.52 9.13
CA LEU A 16 18.37 -20.26 9.11
C LEU A 16 17.45 -20.28 7.88
N GLY A 17 16.32 -20.96 8.00
CA GLY A 17 15.19 -20.64 7.14
C GLY A 17 14.77 -19.18 7.40
N PRO A 18 14.27 -18.44 6.39
CA PRO A 18 13.81 -17.08 6.61
C PRO A 18 12.69 -17.10 7.65
N SER A 19 12.99 -16.56 8.84
CA SER A 19 11.99 -16.32 9.87
C SER A 19 10.97 -15.36 9.30
N ARG A 20 9.73 -15.84 9.15
CA ARG A 20 8.56 -14.97 8.92
C ARG A 20 8.57 -13.90 10.02
N PRO A 21 8.46 -12.60 9.71
CA PRO A 21 8.37 -11.58 10.75
C PRO A 21 7.15 -11.89 11.62
N ALA A 22 7.31 -11.76 12.94
CA ALA A 22 6.21 -11.89 13.88
C ALA A 22 5.31 -10.66 13.72
N TRP A 23 4.14 -10.85 13.10
CA TRP A 23 3.15 -9.81 12.86
C TRP A 23 2.32 -9.59 14.13
N SER A 24 2.82 -8.85 15.12
CA SER A 24 2.04 -8.53 16.33
C SER A 24 2.01 -7.05 16.69
N GLU A 25 2.70 -6.18 15.96
CA GLU A 25 2.70 -4.74 16.21
C GLU A 25 2.38 -3.99 14.91
N SER A 26 1.58 -2.92 15.03
CA SER A 26 1.32 -1.98 13.94
C SER A 26 2.63 -1.44 13.38
N LEU A 27 2.77 -1.45 12.05
CA LEU A 27 3.97 -0.93 11.44
C LEU A 27 3.96 0.60 11.53
N THR A 28 4.86 1.14 12.35
CA THR A 28 5.16 2.57 12.39
C THR A 28 6.19 2.88 11.32
N ILE A 29 5.86 3.75 10.39
CA ILE A 29 6.69 4.09 9.23
C ILE A 29 7.02 5.58 9.30
N ASP A 30 8.31 5.90 9.40
CA ASP A 30 8.77 7.26 9.14
C ASP A 30 8.65 7.56 7.64
N LEU A 31 7.87 8.58 7.28
CA LEU A 31 7.67 8.97 5.89
C LEU A 31 8.99 9.36 5.19
N VAL A 32 10.01 9.77 5.94
CA VAL A 32 11.35 10.04 5.38
C VAL A 32 12.07 8.75 4.96
N GLN A 33 11.83 7.64 5.66
CA GLN A 33 12.42 6.32 5.40
C GLN A 33 11.58 5.45 4.46
N PHE A 34 10.39 5.93 4.09
CA PHE A 34 9.50 5.33 3.11
C PHE A 34 10.09 5.48 1.70
N GLN A 35 11.15 4.71 1.42
CA GLN A 35 11.84 4.61 0.14
C GLN A 35 12.38 3.19 0.05
N THR A 36 11.59 2.26 -0.50
CA THR A 36 12.10 0.94 -0.85
C THR A 36 12.30 0.86 -2.36
N SER A 37 13.55 0.65 -2.75
CA SER A 37 13.97 0.26 -4.07
C SER A 37 14.12 -1.27 -4.09
N ASP A 38 13.13 -1.97 -4.63
CA ASP A 38 13.43 -3.23 -5.31
C ASP A 38 12.71 -3.29 -6.67
N PRO A 39 13.36 -2.79 -7.74
CA PRO A 39 12.89 -2.98 -9.11
C PRO A 39 12.97 -4.45 -9.58
N GLU A 40 13.70 -5.33 -8.90
CA GLU A 40 13.94 -6.71 -9.33
C GLU A 40 12.82 -7.68 -8.91
N ALA A 41 11.98 -7.30 -7.95
CA ALA A 41 10.76 -8.05 -7.61
C ALA A 41 9.75 -8.15 -8.78
N PHE A 42 9.92 -7.35 -9.83
CA PHE A 42 9.11 -7.39 -11.05
C PHE A 42 9.59 -8.41 -12.09
N ALA A 43 10.83 -8.89 -11.99
CA ALA A 43 11.45 -9.76 -13.01
C ALA A 43 10.93 -11.21 -12.97
N SER A 44 10.40 -11.68 -11.83
CA SER A 44 9.86 -13.03 -11.68
C SER A 44 8.41 -13.19 -12.17
N MET A 45 7.73 -12.09 -12.52
CA MET A 45 6.35 -12.06 -13.03
C MET A 45 6.26 -11.81 -14.53
N ARG A 46 7.24 -12.25 -15.33
CA ARG A 46 7.06 -12.29 -16.79
C ARG A 46 6.02 -13.35 -17.15
N ARG A 47 4.79 -12.88 -17.34
CA ARG A 47 3.72 -13.62 -18.02
C ARG A 47 4.21 -14.08 -19.39
N LYS A 48 3.79 -15.27 -19.83
CA LYS A 48 4.06 -15.76 -21.19
C LYS A 48 3.17 -15.09 -22.24
N SER A 49 2.17 -14.32 -21.80
CA SER A 49 1.21 -13.60 -22.63
C SER A 49 1.06 -12.16 -22.14
N ASP A 50 0.96 -11.22 -23.07
CA ASP A 50 0.72 -9.79 -22.80
C ASP A 50 -0.75 -9.49 -22.44
N SER A 51 -1.64 -10.49 -22.51
CA SER A 51 -3.05 -10.35 -22.15
C SER A 51 -3.26 -10.26 -20.63
N MET A 52 -4.28 -9.52 -20.19
CA MET A 52 -4.73 -9.44 -18.79
C MET A 52 -5.10 -10.82 -18.26
N PRO A 53 -4.81 -11.24 -17.01
CA PRO A 53 -5.24 -12.55 -16.50
C PRO A 53 -6.74 -12.77 -16.64
N PHE A 54 -7.18 -14.02 -16.67
CA PHE A 54 -8.62 -14.31 -16.69
C PHE A 54 -9.25 -13.99 -15.33
N THR A 55 -10.48 -13.51 -15.34
CA THR A 55 -11.32 -13.48 -14.14
C THR A 55 -12.00 -14.85 -13.95
N MET A 56 -12.51 -15.10 -12.74
CA MET A 56 -13.23 -16.35 -12.47
C MET A 56 -14.45 -16.53 -13.39
N THR A 57 -15.21 -15.45 -13.61
CA THR A 57 -16.42 -15.50 -14.46
C THR A 57 -16.08 -15.79 -15.93
N GLU A 58 -14.91 -15.38 -16.40
CA GLU A 58 -14.44 -15.72 -17.76
C GLU A 58 -14.10 -17.20 -17.88
N ILE A 59 -13.42 -17.80 -16.89
CA ILE A 59 -13.14 -19.25 -16.89
C ILE A 59 -14.43 -20.05 -16.84
N GLU A 60 -15.39 -19.66 -16.00
CA GLU A 60 -16.69 -20.31 -15.93
C GLU A 60 -17.41 -20.27 -17.29
N LYS A 61 -17.41 -19.12 -17.97
CA LYS A 61 -17.97 -18.98 -19.32
C LYS A 61 -17.26 -19.84 -20.36
N LEU A 62 -15.93 -19.86 -20.36
CA LEU A 62 -15.15 -20.66 -21.32
C LEU A 62 -15.34 -22.17 -21.09
N SER A 63 -15.46 -22.59 -19.83
CA SER A 63 -15.81 -23.97 -19.45
C SER A 63 -17.21 -24.34 -19.94
N GLN A 64 -18.21 -23.49 -19.68
CA GLN A 64 -19.60 -23.70 -20.12
C GLN A 64 -19.76 -23.68 -21.64
N ALA A 65 -18.93 -22.92 -22.35
CA ALA A 65 -18.89 -22.90 -23.82
C ALA A 65 -18.31 -24.19 -24.43
N GLY A 66 -17.86 -25.15 -23.61
CA GLY A 66 -17.34 -26.44 -24.07
C GLY A 66 -15.93 -26.36 -24.63
N ILE A 67 -15.13 -25.36 -24.26
CA ILE A 67 -13.71 -25.35 -24.62
C ILE A 67 -13.04 -26.58 -24.00
N ALA A 68 -12.27 -27.29 -24.82
CA ALA A 68 -11.56 -28.48 -24.38
C ALA A 68 -10.71 -28.18 -23.13
N GLU A 69 -10.84 -29.03 -22.11
CA GLU A 69 -10.18 -28.88 -20.81
C GLU A 69 -8.67 -28.65 -20.95
N ARG A 70 -8.01 -29.41 -21.81
CA ARG A 70 -6.57 -29.25 -22.08
C ARG A 70 -6.22 -27.82 -22.53
N SER A 71 -7.05 -27.23 -23.37
CA SER A 71 -6.85 -25.85 -23.83
C SER A 71 -7.08 -24.85 -22.70
N LEU A 72 -8.11 -25.05 -21.88
CA LEU A 72 -8.38 -24.21 -20.69
C LEU A 72 -7.20 -24.24 -19.71
N LEU A 73 -6.66 -25.42 -19.42
CA LEU A 73 -5.51 -25.58 -18.52
C LEU A 73 -4.27 -24.83 -19.04
N GLU A 74 -3.99 -24.93 -20.34
CA GLU A 74 -2.87 -24.19 -20.95
C GLU A 74 -3.11 -22.68 -20.96
N MET A 75 -4.35 -22.24 -21.17
CA MET A 75 -4.73 -20.83 -21.08
C MET A 75 -4.53 -20.27 -19.66
N VAL A 76 -4.97 -21.01 -18.63
CA VAL A 76 -4.76 -20.65 -17.22
C VAL A 76 -3.26 -20.61 -16.87
N ARG A 77 -2.48 -21.59 -17.33
CA ARG A 77 -1.02 -21.64 -17.09
C ARG A 77 -0.26 -20.49 -17.73
N THR A 78 -0.68 -20.07 -18.92
CA THR A 78 0.06 -19.07 -19.72
C THR A 78 -0.34 -17.64 -19.38
N ARG A 79 -1.62 -17.41 -19.09
CA ARG A 79 -2.21 -16.08 -18.87
C ARG A 79 -2.47 -15.77 -17.38
N GLY A 80 -2.61 -16.79 -16.53
CA GLY A 80 -2.91 -16.66 -15.10
C GLY A 80 -4.37 -16.30 -14.80
N LEU A 81 -4.70 -16.21 -13.51
CA LEU A 81 -6.05 -15.90 -13.01
C LEU A 81 -6.05 -14.77 -11.97
N LEU A 82 -6.94 -13.79 -12.16
CA LEU A 82 -7.23 -12.69 -11.23
C LEU A 82 -8.33 -13.12 -10.25
N VAL A 83 -8.00 -14.06 -9.36
CA VAL A 83 -8.93 -14.56 -8.34
C VAL A 83 -8.17 -15.04 -7.10
N VAL A 84 -8.77 -14.93 -5.92
CA VAL A 84 -8.29 -15.64 -4.72
C VAL A 84 -8.67 -17.11 -4.84
N ALA A 85 -7.69 -18.01 -4.81
CA ALA A 85 -7.94 -19.44 -4.71
C ALA A 85 -8.22 -19.87 -3.26
N ASP A 86 -9.28 -19.33 -2.65
CA ASP A 86 -9.77 -19.80 -1.34
C ASP A 86 -10.71 -21.01 -1.49
N ALA A 87 -11.01 -21.66 -0.36
CA ALA A 87 -11.82 -22.88 -0.36
C ALA A 87 -13.21 -22.65 -0.98
N ASP A 88 -13.88 -21.55 -0.62
CA ASP A 88 -15.22 -21.24 -1.11
C ASP A 88 -15.22 -21.00 -2.63
N THR A 89 -14.21 -20.30 -3.15
CA THR A 89 -14.04 -20.06 -4.58
C THR A 89 -13.79 -21.36 -5.35
N LEU A 90 -12.93 -22.24 -4.83
CA LEU A 90 -12.65 -23.53 -5.46
C LEU A 90 -13.87 -24.47 -5.41
N LEU A 91 -14.63 -24.46 -4.31
CA LEU A 91 -15.88 -25.21 -4.18
C LEU A 91 -16.94 -24.70 -5.15
N ARG A 92 -17.08 -23.37 -5.30
CA ARG A 92 -17.99 -22.78 -6.29
C ARG A 92 -17.60 -23.17 -7.71
N LEU A 93 -16.32 -23.11 -8.04
CA LEU A 93 -15.82 -23.53 -9.35
C LEU A 93 -16.14 -25.01 -9.63
N LYS A 94 -15.94 -25.90 -8.64
CA LYS A 94 -16.29 -27.31 -8.73
C LYS A 94 -17.80 -27.53 -8.92
N ALA A 95 -18.62 -26.82 -8.14
CA ALA A 95 -20.08 -26.86 -8.26
C ALA A 95 -20.58 -26.36 -9.62
N GLY A 96 -19.85 -25.42 -10.25
CA GLY A 96 -20.08 -24.93 -11.61
C GLY A 96 -19.71 -25.92 -12.73
N GLY A 97 -19.30 -27.15 -12.40
CA GLY A 97 -18.97 -28.20 -13.36
C GLY A 97 -17.50 -28.25 -13.78
N ALA A 98 -16.61 -27.54 -13.09
CA ALA A 98 -15.18 -27.65 -13.35
C ALA A 98 -14.64 -29.03 -12.96
N THR A 99 -13.68 -29.51 -13.74
CA THR A 99 -12.94 -30.75 -13.45
C THR A 99 -11.97 -30.55 -12.29
N ASP A 100 -11.52 -31.64 -11.66
CA ASP A 100 -10.51 -31.56 -10.59
C ASP A 100 -9.18 -31.00 -11.09
N ALA A 101 -8.82 -31.27 -12.34
CA ALA A 101 -7.62 -30.70 -12.94
C ALA A 101 -7.72 -29.18 -13.12
N LEU A 102 -8.89 -28.67 -13.50
CA LEU A 102 -9.12 -27.22 -13.60
C LEU A 102 -9.09 -26.56 -12.23
N VAL A 103 -9.72 -27.16 -11.21
CA VAL A 103 -9.65 -26.68 -9.82
C VAL A 103 -8.20 -26.64 -9.32
N ALA A 104 -7.41 -27.69 -9.57
CA ALA A 104 -6.00 -27.73 -9.23
C ALA A 104 -5.19 -26.65 -9.96
N ALA A 105 -5.47 -26.40 -11.24
CA ALA A 105 -4.81 -25.36 -12.02
C ALA A 105 -5.17 -23.95 -11.52
N VAL A 106 -6.42 -23.70 -11.14
CA VAL A 106 -6.82 -22.44 -10.51
C VAL A 106 -6.08 -22.24 -9.19
N SER A 107 -6.00 -23.26 -8.36
CA SER A 107 -5.25 -23.20 -7.09
C SER A 107 -3.77 -22.87 -7.30
N ALA A 108 -3.15 -23.43 -8.35
CA ALA A 108 -1.72 -23.24 -8.64
C ALA A 108 -1.38 -21.93 -9.37
N HIS A 109 -2.32 -21.38 -10.17
CA HIS A 109 -2.06 -20.25 -11.08
C HIS A 109 -2.93 -19.02 -10.82
N ALA A 110 -3.73 -19.05 -9.76
CA ALA A 110 -4.32 -17.85 -9.17
C ALA A 110 -3.23 -16.89 -8.72
N LEU A 111 -3.46 -15.60 -8.96
CA LEU A 111 -2.59 -14.55 -8.44
C LEU A 111 -2.62 -14.55 -6.90
N PRO A 112 -1.48 -14.29 -6.25
CA PRO A 112 -1.43 -14.21 -4.81
C PRO A 112 -2.31 -13.04 -4.32
N PRO A 113 -2.93 -13.16 -3.13
CA PRO A 113 -3.66 -12.06 -2.53
C PRO A 113 -2.80 -10.80 -2.36
N ASN A 114 -3.41 -9.63 -2.52
CA ASN A 114 -2.75 -8.37 -2.28
C ASN A 114 -2.36 -8.24 -0.80
N ARG A 115 -1.07 -7.98 -0.54
CA ARG A 115 -0.52 -7.80 0.82
C ARG A 115 0.19 -6.47 1.03
N THR A 116 0.26 -5.63 0.00
CA THR A 116 0.89 -4.32 0.09
C THR A 116 0.10 -3.29 -0.71
N LEU A 117 0.06 -2.06 -0.21
CA LEU A 117 -0.53 -0.91 -0.86
C LEU A 117 0.57 0.05 -1.28
N ASP A 118 0.66 0.37 -2.56
CA ASP A 118 1.57 1.38 -3.09
C ASP A 118 0.97 2.76 -2.81
N LEU A 119 1.36 3.40 -1.72
CA LEU A 119 0.83 4.69 -1.29
C LEU A 119 1.75 5.82 -1.75
N THR A 120 1.18 6.81 -2.43
CA THR A 120 1.85 8.09 -2.73
C THR A 120 1.14 9.21 -1.99
N ILE A 121 1.88 10.01 -1.23
CA ILE A 121 1.38 11.19 -0.53
C ILE A 121 1.92 12.42 -1.26
N ALA A 122 1.02 13.16 -1.91
CA ALA A 122 1.31 14.40 -2.60
C ALA A 122 0.92 15.58 -1.70
N VAL A 123 1.92 16.27 -1.14
CA VAL A 123 1.70 17.41 -0.26
C VAL A 123 1.93 18.71 -1.03
N ARG A 124 0.95 19.62 -0.95
CA ARG A 124 1.00 20.97 -1.51
C ARG A 124 0.91 21.97 -0.37
N LEU A 125 1.89 22.85 -0.25
CA LEU A 125 1.93 23.86 0.80
C LEU A 125 1.81 25.26 0.18
N GLU A 126 0.88 26.07 0.66
CA GLU A 126 0.71 27.47 0.27
C GLU A 126 1.59 28.41 1.13
N THR A 127 2.19 29.44 0.52
CA THR A 127 3.02 30.43 1.23
C THR A 127 2.24 31.27 2.23
N PRO A 128 2.87 31.77 3.32
CA PRO A 128 4.33 31.79 3.59
C PRO A 128 4.90 30.56 4.31
N TYR A 129 6.06 30.08 3.83
CA TYR A 129 6.81 28.95 4.41
C TYR A 129 7.80 29.44 5.46
N SER A 130 7.62 29.09 6.74
CA SER A 130 8.75 29.04 7.68
C SER A 130 8.73 27.70 8.39
N VAL A 131 9.86 27.02 8.38
CA VAL A 131 9.94 25.58 8.67
C VAL A 131 10.32 25.29 10.14
N GLY A 132 10.61 26.34 10.93
CA GLY A 132 11.21 26.22 12.27
C GLY A 132 10.35 25.53 13.34
N GLN A 133 9.02 25.48 13.15
CA GLN A 133 8.06 24.78 14.02
C GLN A 133 6.94 24.15 13.20
N ALA A 134 7.29 23.43 12.13
CA ALA A 134 6.29 22.77 11.31
C ALA A 134 5.71 21.56 12.07
N PRO A 135 4.37 21.36 12.06
CA PRO A 135 3.72 20.24 12.72
C PRO A 135 4.08 18.91 12.04
N HIS A 136 3.62 17.81 12.61
CA HIS A 136 3.73 16.48 12.05
C HIS A 136 2.54 16.19 11.15
N LEU A 137 2.82 15.51 10.04
CA LEU A 137 1.83 14.88 9.19
C LEU A 137 1.67 13.44 9.66
N TYR A 138 0.43 13.03 9.94
CA TYR A 138 0.07 11.68 10.33
C TYR A 138 -0.87 11.07 9.29
N VAL A 139 -0.57 9.86 8.86
CA VAL A 139 -1.45 9.04 8.02
C VAL A 139 -1.64 7.69 8.71
N GLU A 140 -2.86 7.37 9.09
CA GLU A 140 -3.21 6.07 9.69
C GLU A 140 -4.05 5.27 8.69
N ILE A 141 -3.75 3.98 8.52
CA ILE A 141 -4.58 3.06 7.74
C ILE A 141 -5.20 2.06 8.70
N VAL A 142 -6.52 1.98 8.73
CA VAL A 142 -7.28 1.07 9.59
C VAL A 142 -8.13 0.15 8.74
N ASN A 143 -8.18 -1.13 9.10
CA ASN A 143 -9.14 -2.06 8.53
C ASN A 143 -10.46 -1.97 9.30
N LEU A 144 -11.55 -1.62 8.62
CA LEU A 144 -12.86 -1.36 9.24
C LEU A 144 -13.55 -2.65 9.69
N ASP A 145 -13.26 -3.78 9.04
CA ASP A 145 -13.86 -5.07 9.37
C ASP A 145 -13.24 -5.64 10.65
N THR A 146 -11.92 -5.48 10.83
CA THR A 146 -11.20 -5.98 12.01
C THR A 146 -11.00 -4.93 13.10
N LYS A 147 -11.16 -3.64 12.78
CA LYS A 147 -10.80 -2.48 13.62
C LYS A 147 -9.32 -2.43 14.01
N GLU A 148 -8.46 -3.09 13.24
CA GLU A 148 -7.03 -3.11 13.49
C GLU A 148 -6.31 -2.04 12.65
N GLN A 149 -5.30 -1.41 13.23
CA GLN A 149 -4.42 -0.48 12.53
C GLN A 149 -3.47 -1.27 11.62
N GLU A 150 -3.58 -1.09 10.31
CA GLU A 150 -2.70 -1.73 9.32
C GLU A 150 -1.34 -1.02 9.25
N ALA A 151 -1.36 0.31 9.30
CA ALA A 151 -0.14 1.12 9.32
C ALA A 151 -0.34 2.48 9.96
N PHE A 152 0.76 3.02 10.50
CA PHE A 152 0.82 4.38 11.02
C PHE A 152 2.05 5.07 10.46
N LEU A 153 1.84 6.04 9.59
CA LEU A 153 2.89 6.80 8.94
C LEU A 153 2.96 8.20 9.56
N HIS A 154 4.17 8.67 9.86
CA HIS A 154 4.34 10.02 10.37
C HIS A 154 5.66 10.65 9.93
N SER A 155 5.69 11.99 9.86
CA SER A 155 6.92 12.76 9.78
C SER A 155 6.66 14.23 10.13
N PRO A 156 7.64 14.92 10.75
CA PRO A 156 7.61 16.38 10.79
C PRO A 156 7.53 16.93 9.36
N LEU A 157 6.62 17.87 9.12
CA LEU A 157 6.52 18.56 7.84
C LEU A 157 7.83 19.26 7.49
N SER A 158 8.58 19.71 8.51
CA SER A 158 9.89 20.33 8.31
C SER A 158 10.89 19.40 7.63
N GLN A 159 10.88 18.12 7.99
CA GLN A 159 11.73 17.11 7.40
C GLN A 159 11.25 16.69 6.01
N LEU A 160 9.93 16.56 5.81
CA LEU A 160 9.35 16.30 4.48
C LEU A 160 9.69 17.42 3.49
N LEU A 161 9.52 18.67 3.93
CA LEU A 161 9.83 19.87 3.15
C LEU A 161 11.34 20.09 2.99
N ALA A 162 12.19 19.34 3.69
CA ALA A 162 13.65 19.36 3.53
C ALA A 162 14.17 18.29 2.55
N GLN A 163 13.31 17.48 1.93
CA GLN A 163 13.73 16.40 1.01
C GLN A 163 14.28 16.91 -0.33
N LYS A 164 15.13 16.13 -1.01
CA LYS A 164 15.77 16.57 -2.26
C LYS A 164 14.81 16.73 -3.46
N TRP A 165 13.68 16.03 -3.47
CA TRP A 165 12.73 15.96 -4.59
C TRP A 165 11.61 17.01 -4.51
N ARG A 166 11.95 18.23 -4.10
CA ARG A 166 11.02 19.36 -4.03
C ARG A 166 10.80 19.95 -5.43
N VAL A 167 9.56 20.27 -5.75
CA VAL A 167 9.25 21.13 -6.89
C VAL A 167 8.53 22.36 -6.37
N ASP A 168 9.21 23.50 -6.42
CA ASP A 168 8.58 24.80 -6.17
C ASP A 168 7.87 25.23 -7.46
N VAL A 169 6.54 25.32 -7.40
CA VAL A 169 5.71 25.70 -8.55
C VAL A 169 4.97 26.98 -8.19
N VAL A 170 5.07 28.00 -9.04
CA VAL A 170 4.17 29.15 -8.96
C VAL A 170 2.88 28.74 -9.65
N GLU A 171 1.80 28.60 -8.89
CA GLU A 171 0.50 28.25 -9.44
C GLU A 171 -0.39 29.49 -9.42
N ASP A 172 -0.88 29.89 -10.60
CA ASP A 172 -1.82 30.98 -10.75
C ASP A 172 -3.24 30.44 -10.51
N ARG A 173 -3.72 30.60 -9.27
CA ARG A 173 -5.09 30.24 -8.87
C ARG A 173 -6.00 31.45 -9.04
N SER A 174 -6.26 31.83 -10.29
CA SER A 174 -7.41 32.65 -10.73
C SER A 174 -7.41 34.14 -10.37
N ASP A 175 -6.47 34.64 -9.56
CA ASP A 175 -6.27 36.07 -9.34
C ASP A 175 -4.89 36.50 -9.88
N PRO A 176 -4.83 37.11 -11.08
CA PRO A 176 -3.57 37.52 -11.71
C PRO A 176 -2.84 38.63 -10.93
N LEU A 177 -3.46 39.21 -9.89
CA LEU A 177 -2.85 40.24 -9.05
C LEU A 177 -2.19 39.67 -7.78
N LEU A 178 -2.45 38.42 -7.41
CA LEU A 178 -1.91 37.78 -6.20
C LEU A 178 -1.42 36.35 -6.49
N PRO A 179 -0.27 36.19 -7.15
CA PRO A 179 0.31 34.87 -7.40
C PRO A 179 0.69 34.18 -6.09
N THR A 180 -0.02 33.10 -5.76
CA THR A 180 0.29 32.25 -4.60
C THR A 180 1.41 31.28 -4.99
N ARG A 181 2.52 31.31 -4.25
CA ARG A 181 3.57 30.31 -4.41
C ARG A 181 3.10 29.02 -3.74
N VAL A 182 3.27 27.89 -4.44
CA VAL A 182 2.91 26.56 -3.95
C VAL A 182 4.16 25.67 -3.97
N ARG A 183 4.47 25.06 -2.83
CA ARG A 183 5.55 24.10 -2.70
C ARG A 183 4.94 22.72 -2.75
N SER A 184 5.32 21.95 -3.75
CA SER A 184 4.81 20.59 -3.94
C SER A 184 5.91 19.57 -3.66
N LEU A 185 5.55 18.49 -2.97
CA LEU A 185 6.41 17.32 -2.77
C LEU A 185 5.57 16.06 -2.90
N ARG A 186 6.22 14.96 -3.30
CA ARG A 186 5.63 13.64 -3.33
C ARG A 186 6.52 12.67 -2.57
N VAL A 187 5.91 11.89 -1.70
CA VAL A 187 6.55 10.77 -0.98
C VAL A 187 5.80 9.51 -1.38
N TRP A 188 6.48 8.39 -1.58
CA TRP A 188 5.85 7.15 -2.04
C TRP A 188 6.53 5.94 -1.42
N GLY A 189 5.81 4.82 -1.38
CA GLY A 189 6.34 3.57 -0.85
C GLY A 189 5.25 2.52 -0.66
N GLN A 190 5.63 1.38 -0.07
CA GLN A 190 4.76 0.24 0.08
C GLN A 190 4.33 0.08 1.53
N VAL A 191 3.03 0.14 1.79
CA VAL A 191 2.44 -0.12 3.10
C VAL A 191 1.99 -1.58 3.14
N PRO A 192 2.50 -2.43 4.05
CA PRO A 192 1.95 -3.77 4.19
C PRO A 192 0.51 -3.70 4.70
N ILE A 193 -0.37 -4.43 4.04
CA ILE A 193 -1.77 -4.58 4.42
C ILE A 193 -2.01 -6.05 4.74
N ARG A 194 -2.46 -6.33 5.97
CA ARG A 194 -2.61 -7.71 6.42
C ARG A 194 -3.77 -8.40 5.75
N ARG A 195 -4.90 -7.70 5.54
CA ARG A 195 -6.09 -8.30 4.95
C ARG A 195 -6.77 -7.36 3.96
N PRO A 196 -7.33 -7.90 2.86
CA PRO A 196 -8.22 -7.15 1.99
C PRO A 196 -9.55 -6.83 2.67
N GLY A 197 -10.30 -5.89 2.09
CA GLY A 197 -11.60 -5.45 2.58
C GLY A 197 -11.68 -3.93 2.72
N LYS A 198 -12.55 -3.48 3.62
CA LYS A 198 -12.80 -2.05 3.83
C LYS A 198 -11.68 -1.45 4.64
N LEU A 199 -10.93 -0.54 4.03
CA LEU A 199 -9.91 0.23 4.73
C LEU A 199 -10.35 1.69 4.89
N GLU A 200 -9.77 2.34 5.86
CA GLU A 200 -9.95 3.76 6.13
C GLU A 200 -8.57 4.41 6.23
N ILE A 201 -8.28 5.32 5.29
CA ILE A 201 -7.10 6.17 5.36
C ILE A 201 -7.50 7.42 6.12
N ARG A 202 -6.80 7.70 7.21
CA ARG A 202 -7.02 8.85 8.08
C ARG A 202 -5.82 9.76 8.02
N LEU A 203 -6.07 11.05 8.05
CA LEU A 203 -5.07 12.09 7.91
C LEU A 203 -5.25 13.11 9.02
N LEU A 204 -4.15 13.46 9.68
CA LEU A 204 -4.11 14.52 10.68
C LEU A 204 -2.82 15.33 10.53
N VAL A 205 -2.91 16.63 10.81
CA VAL A 205 -1.75 17.49 11.02
C VAL A 205 -1.77 17.96 12.46
N SER A 206 -0.76 17.57 13.25
CA SER A 206 -0.72 17.87 14.69
C SER A 206 0.67 18.31 15.16
N LYS A 207 0.70 19.12 16.21
CA LYS A 207 1.96 19.52 16.87
C LYS A 207 2.46 18.44 17.83
N ASP A 208 1.59 17.56 18.31
CA ASP A 208 1.97 16.49 19.24
C ASP A 208 2.83 15.46 18.49
N PRO A 209 4.13 15.31 18.82
CA PRO A 209 5.01 14.36 18.16
C PRO A 209 4.77 12.90 18.60
N ALA A 210 4.06 12.67 19.71
CA ALA A 210 3.99 11.38 20.39
C ALA A 210 2.76 10.53 20.00
N LEU A 211 1.99 10.97 19.00
CA LEU A 211 0.84 10.22 18.54
C LEU A 211 1.26 8.88 17.92
N THR A 212 0.58 7.81 18.31
CA THR A 212 0.74 6.45 17.76
C THR A 212 -0.55 5.92 17.13
N ARG A 213 -1.69 6.58 17.41
CA ARG A 213 -3.03 6.27 16.89
C ARG A 213 -3.88 7.53 16.84
N LEU A 214 -4.89 7.56 15.97
CA LEU A 214 -5.81 8.70 15.86
C LEU A 214 -7.15 8.49 16.60
N ASP A 215 -7.47 7.26 17.02
CA ASP A 215 -8.73 6.96 17.74
C ASP A 215 -8.77 7.51 19.18
N GLY A 216 -7.60 7.73 19.80
CA GLY A 216 -7.47 8.16 21.20
C GLY A 216 -7.40 9.68 21.40
N LEU A 217 -7.65 10.45 20.36
CA LEU A 217 -7.57 11.90 20.38
C LEU A 217 -8.69 12.54 21.20
N SER A 218 -8.46 13.76 21.68
CA SER A 218 -9.51 14.52 22.33
C SER A 218 -10.66 14.80 21.36
N PRO A 219 -11.91 15.00 21.82
CA PRO A 219 -13.03 15.32 20.94
C PRO A 219 -12.84 16.58 20.08
N GLY A 220 -11.93 17.49 20.49
CA GLY A 220 -11.54 18.65 19.70
C GLY A 220 -10.69 18.23 18.51
N ASP A 221 -9.59 17.52 18.77
CA ASP A 221 -8.62 17.11 17.74
C ASP A 221 -9.20 16.07 16.77
N GLN A 222 -10.16 15.26 17.23
CA GLN A 222 -10.82 14.26 16.40
C GLN A 222 -11.60 14.88 15.23
N LYS A 223 -12.03 16.15 15.35
CA LYS A 223 -12.70 16.89 14.26
C LYS A 223 -11.76 17.29 13.12
N ASP A 224 -10.46 17.35 13.42
CA ASP A 224 -9.43 17.72 12.45
C ASP A 224 -8.91 16.51 11.67
N VAL A 225 -9.28 15.29 12.09
CA VAL A 225 -9.01 14.07 11.35
C VAL A 225 -9.85 14.03 10.08
N ARG A 226 -9.19 13.91 8.93
CA ARG A 226 -9.82 13.65 7.63
C ARG A 226 -9.84 12.15 7.38
N VAL A 227 -10.97 11.65 6.90
CA VAL A 227 -11.24 10.22 6.79
C VAL A 227 -11.62 9.87 5.37
N PHE A 228 -10.95 8.88 4.79
CA PHE A 228 -11.12 8.45 3.41
C PHE A 228 -11.35 6.93 3.37
N PRO A 229 -12.61 6.47 3.24
CA PRO A 229 -12.89 5.06 3.10
C PRO A 229 -12.47 4.58 1.71
N ILE A 230 -11.85 3.40 1.64
CA ILE A 230 -11.46 2.73 0.40
C ILE A 230 -11.84 1.24 0.48
N GLU A 231 -12.19 0.65 -0.66
CA GLU A 231 -12.39 -0.79 -0.79
C GLU A 231 -11.10 -1.40 -1.36
N TYR A 232 -10.32 -2.09 -0.52
CA TYR A 232 -9.05 -2.67 -0.93
C TYR A 232 -9.25 -4.11 -1.43
N PRO A 233 -9.06 -4.37 -2.73
CA PRO A 233 -9.44 -5.62 -3.34
C PRO A 233 -8.53 -6.77 -2.90
N PRO A 234 -9.06 -8.00 -2.82
CA PRO A 234 -8.29 -9.16 -2.44
C PRO A 234 -7.22 -9.56 -3.45
N VAL A 235 -7.46 -9.31 -4.74
CA VAL A 235 -6.50 -9.49 -5.83
C VAL A 235 -6.68 -8.34 -6.81
N SER A 236 -5.57 -7.77 -7.29
CA SER A 236 -5.55 -6.71 -8.29
C SER A 236 -4.15 -6.65 -8.91
N LEU A 237 -4.03 -6.26 -10.18
CA LEU A 237 -2.72 -6.07 -10.79
C LEU A 237 -2.04 -4.76 -10.37
N SER A 238 -2.84 -3.73 -10.10
CA SER A 238 -2.36 -2.49 -9.48
C SER A 238 -2.94 -2.30 -8.09
N ARG A 239 -2.16 -1.70 -7.20
CA ARG A 239 -2.54 -1.46 -5.81
C ARG A 239 -2.10 -0.08 -5.36
N ALA A 240 -2.32 0.89 -6.24
CA ALA A 240 -1.81 2.24 -6.07
C ALA A 240 -2.88 3.17 -5.50
N CYS A 241 -2.56 3.87 -4.41
CA CYS A 241 -3.36 4.98 -3.91
C CYS A 241 -2.52 6.27 -3.88
N GLU A 242 -3.14 7.38 -4.26
CA GLU A 242 -2.59 8.72 -4.13
C GLU A 242 -3.43 9.52 -3.13
N LEU A 243 -2.82 9.90 -2.01
CA LEU A 243 -3.36 10.83 -1.03
C LEU A 243 -2.86 12.23 -1.35
N GLN A 244 -3.77 13.14 -1.69
CA GLN A 244 -3.48 14.55 -1.93
C GLN A 244 -3.75 15.34 -0.66
N VAL A 245 -2.76 16.14 -0.24
CA VAL A 245 -2.81 16.94 0.97
C VAL A 245 -2.47 18.38 0.66
N GLU A 246 -3.46 19.26 0.68
CA GLU A 246 -3.24 20.70 0.61
C GLU A 246 -3.17 21.29 2.01
N LEU A 247 -2.10 22.05 2.25
CA LEU A 247 -1.82 22.71 3.51
C LEU A 247 -1.69 24.21 3.27
N SER A 248 -2.37 24.98 4.09
CA SER A 248 -2.16 26.42 4.19
C SER A 248 -1.77 26.76 5.62
N ARG A 249 -0.92 27.78 5.77
CA ARG A 249 -0.54 28.29 7.09
C ARG A 249 -1.46 29.44 7.45
N ASP A 250 -1.92 29.46 8.69
CA ASP A 250 -2.69 30.61 9.16
C ASP A 250 -1.81 31.87 9.17
N ALA A 251 -2.34 32.97 8.63
CA ALA A 251 -1.61 34.22 8.50
C ALA A 251 -1.33 34.90 9.86
N LEU A 252 -2.22 34.68 10.83
CA LEU A 252 -2.15 35.26 12.19
C LEU A 252 -1.49 34.28 13.16
N LEU A 253 -1.77 32.98 13.03
CA LEU A 253 -1.22 31.92 13.88
C LEU A 253 -0.12 31.16 13.13
N ARG A 254 1.11 31.66 13.26
CA ARG A 254 2.30 31.11 12.58
C ARG A 254 2.57 29.64 12.88
N ASP A 255 2.04 29.08 13.94
CA ASP A 255 2.22 27.68 14.30
C ASP A 255 1.00 26.82 13.90
N HIS A 256 -0.03 27.40 13.31
CA HIS A 256 -1.24 26.71 12.88
C HIS A 256 -1.23 26.43 11.38
N PHE A 257 -1.54 25.19 11.04
CA PHE A 257 -1.65 24.71 9.66
C PHE A 257 -3.06 24.17 9.46
N ASN A 258 -3.70 24.65 8.40
CA ASN A 258 -5.03 24.24 8.01
C ASN A 258 -4.94 23.22 6.88
N LEU A 259 -5.72 22.15 7.00
CA LEU A 259 -5.96 21.22 5.91
C LEU A 259 -6.96 21.85 4.94
N GLY A 260 -6.49 22.16 3.74
CA GLY A 260 -7.32 22.60 2.62
C GLY A 260 -7.95 21.41 1.91
N ARG A 261 -7.89 21.42 0.58
CA ARG A 261 -8.38 20.31 -0.24
C ARG A 261 -7.57 19.04 0.03
N THR A 262 -8.26 17.98 0.42
CA THR A 262 -7.69 16.65 0.64
C THR A 262 -8.52 15.62 -0.10
N ASP A 263 -7.87 14.67 -0.77
CA ASP A 263 -8.54 13.65 -1.61
C ASP A 263 -7.70 12.37 -1.63
N VAL A 264 -8.35 11.23 -1.80
CA VAL A 264 -7.68 9.93 -2.00
C VAL A 264 -8.19 9.30 -3.28
N ARG A 265 -7.26 8.91 -4.13
CA ARG A 265 -7.57 8.20 -5.39
C ARG A 265 -6.83 6.89 -5.42
N CYS A 266 -7.58 5.81 -5.49
CA CYS A 266 -7.02 4.47 -5.62
C CYS A 266 -7.33 3.88 -6.99
N ARG A 267 -6.38 3.13 -7.53
CA ARG A 267 -6.51 2.39 -8.77
C ARG A 267 -6.27 0.92 -8.51
N TRP A 268 -7.24 0.13 -8.98
CA TRP A 268 -7.27 -1.32 -8.97
C TRP A 268 -7.51 -1.79 -10.40
N ASP A 269 -6.87 -2.88 -10.83
CA ASP A 269 -6.97 -3.47 -12.17
C ASP A 269 -7.28 -4.98 -12.09
#